data_AF-A0A4Y7RAU5-F1
#
_entry.id   AF-A0A4Y7RAU5-F1
#
_cell.length_a   1.000
_cell.length_b   1.000
_cell.length_c   1.000
_cell.angle_alpha   90.00
_cell.angle_beta   90.00
_cell.angle_gamma   90.00
#
_symmetry.space_group_name_H-M   'P 1'
#
loop_
_entity.id
_entity.type
_entity.pdbx_description
1 polymer ?
#
loop_
_entity_poly.entity_id
_entity_poly.type
_entity_poly.pdbx_seq_one_letter_code
_entity_poly.pdbx_strand_id
1 'polypeptide(L)'
;MGIIITAVNVAFQVYMYLLIIRILLSWVRHNPYQPLIRFIYEVTEPYLNVFKRFIPPFGAVDFSPIVAFFVWHLLWNLVNKILIALL
;
A
#
# COMPACT_ATOMS: atom_id res chain seq x y z
N MET A 1 -25.79 -3.26 6.91
CA MET A 1 -24.84 -2.15 6.69
C MET A 1 -23.41 -2.43 7.14
N GLY A 2 -23.19 -3.04 8.31
CA GLY A 2 -21.82 -3.31 8.80
C GLY A 2 -20.94 -4.19 7.90
N ILE A 3 -21.53 -5.14 7.16
CA ILE A 3 -20.75 -6.09 6.32
C ILE A 3 -19.95 -5.36 5.22
N ILE A 4 -20.57 -4.36 4.56
CA ILE A 4 -19.91 -3.60 3.49
C ILE A 4 -18.75 -2.79 4.07
N ILE A 5 -18.97 -2.11 5.19
CA ILE A 5 -17.95 -1.33 5.89
C ILE A 5 -16.79 -2.23 6.32
N THR A 6 -17.08 -3.40 6.89
CA THR A 6 -16.04 -4.37 7.29
C THR A 6 -15.26 -4.90 6.09
N ALA A 7 -15.93 -5.26 5.00
CA ALA A 7 -15.26 -5.76 3.80
C ALA A 7 -14.29 -4.73 3.21
N VAL A 8 -14.72 -3.47 3.12
CA VAL A 8 -13.86 -2.36 2.66
C VAL A 8 -12.69 -2.17 3.62
N ASN A 9 -12.94 -2.12 4.93
CA ASN A 9 -11.89 -1.98 5.93
C ASN A 9 -10.83 -3.07 5.84
N VAL A 10 -11.25 -4.32 5.69
CA VAL A 10 -10.35 -5.47 5.56
C VAL A 10 -9.51 -5.34 4.28
N ALA A 11 -10.11 -4.95 3.15
CA ALA A 11 -9.37 -4.73 1.92
C ALA A 11 -8.29 -3.63 2.08
N PHE A 12 -8.65 -2.52 2.74
CA PHE A 12 -7.70 -1.43 3.02
C PHE A 12 -6.55 -1.89 3.92
N GLN A 13 -6.83 -2.68 4.94
CA GLN A 13 -5.82 -3.23 5.85
C GLN A 13 -4.89 -4.23 5.15
N VAL A 14 -5.43 -5.14 4.34
CA VAL A 14 -4.63 -6.12 3.58
C VAL A 14 -3.66 -5.39 2.66
N TYR A 15 -4.12 -4.39 1.91
CA TYR A 15 -3.25 -3.63 1.04
C TYR A 15 -2.19 -2.82 1.82
N MET A 16 -2.55 -2.27 2.98
CA MET A 16 -1.59 -1.62 3.87
C MET A 16 -0.46 -2.58 4.29
N TYR A 17 -0.80 -3.82 4.65
CA TYR A 17 0.22 -4.83 4.97
C TYR A 17 1.10 -5.18 3.76
N LEU A 18 0.53 -5.26 2.55
CA LEU A 18 1.31 -5.46 1.33
C LEU A 18 2.32 -4.33 1.10
N LEU A 19 1.94 -3.07 1.35
CA LEU A 19 2.85 -1.92 1.26
C LEU A 19 3.98 -2.02 2.31
N ILE A 20 3.65 -2.39 3.55
CA ILE A 20 4.66 -2.61 4.60
C ILE A 20 5.66 -3.70 4.17
N ILE A 21 5.16 -4.83 3.66
CA ILE A 21 6.03 -5.90 3.16
C ILE A 21 6.87 -5.41 1.98
N ARG A 22 6.30 -4.65 1.05
CA ARG A 22 7.03 -4.06 -0.09
C ARG A 22 8.20 -3.17 0.38
N ILE A 23 8.02 -2.42 1.46
CA ILE A 23 9.09 -1.62 2.09
C ILE A 23 10.19 -2.51 2.63
N LEU A 24 9.82 -3.50 3.45
CA LEU A 24 10.79 -4.40 4.06
C LEU A 24 11.60 -5.17 3.00
N LEU A 25 10.93 -5.60 1.93
CA LEU A 25 11.57 -6.21 0.76
C LEU A 25 12.50 -5.23 0.04
N SER A 26 12.24 -3.93 0.02
CA SER A 26 13.19 -2.97 -0.57
C SER A 26 14.48 -2.80 0.25
N TRP A 27 14.46 -3.08 1.55
CA TRP A 27 15.61 -2.91 2.45
C TRP A 27 16.47 -4.17 2.57
N VAL A 28 15.89 -5.34 2.34
CA VAL A 28 16.56 -6.63 2.48
C VAL A 28 16.74 -7.26 1.11
N ARG A 29 17.92 -7.84 0.82
CA ARG A 29 18.10 -8.59 -0.42
C ARG A 29 17.18 -9.81 -0.44
N HIS A 30 16.42 -9.98 -1.51
CA HIS A 30 15.51 -11.12 -1.71
C HIS A 30 15.56 -11.64 -3.15
N ASN A 31 15.05 -12.86 -3.38
CA ASN A 31 14.93 -13.42 -4.72
C ASN A 31 13.67 -12.87 -5.42
N PRO A 32 13.80 -12.09 -6.51
CA PRO A 32 12.65 -11.49 -7.20
C PRO A 32 11.77 -12.50 -7.93
N TYR A 33 12.27 -13.71 -8.22
CA TYR A 33 11.54 -14.74 -8.95
C TYR A 33 10.55 -15.53 -8.09
N GLN A 34 10.55 -15.31 -6.77
CA GLN A 34 9.61 -15.99 -5.88
C GLN A 34 8.18 -15.48 -6.16
N PRO A 35 7.19 -16.37 -6.42
CA PRO A 35 5.86 -15.96 -6.87
C PRO A 35 5.17 -14.95 -5.95
N LEU A 36 5.28 -15.13 -4.64
CA LEU A 36 4.70 -14.23 -3.64
C LEU A 36 5.33 -12.83 -3.68
N ILE A 37 6.66 -12.76 -3.81
CA ILE A 37 7.38 -11.49 -3.91
C ILE A 37 6.96 -10.78 -5.19
N ARG A 38 6.94 -11.49 -6.32
CA ARG A 38 6.50 -10.94 -7.60
C ARG A 38 5.07 -10.40 -7.51
N PHE A 39 4.15 -11.15 -6.91
CA PHE A 39 2.77 -10.72 -6.69
C PHE A 39 2.69 -9.43 -5.86
N ILE A 40 3.39 -9.37 -4.72
CA ILE A 40 3.46 -8.15 -3.89
C ILE A 40 3.96 -6.99 -4.73
N TYR A 41 4.99 -7.22 -5.56
CA TYR A 41 5.56 -6.19 -6.39
C TYR A 41 4.54 -5.67 -7.41
N GLU A 42 3.91 -6.56 -8.19
CA GLU A 42 2.94 -6.23 -9.23
C GLU A 42 1.70 -5.50 -8.68
N VAL A 43 1.22 -5.87 -7.49
CA VAL A 43 0.04 -5.25 -6.88
C VAL A 43 0.35 -3.87 -6.30
N THR A 44 1.52 -3.69 -5.70
CA THR A 44 1.90 -2.42 -5.04
C THR A 44 2.52 -1.40 -5.99
N GLU A 45 3.08 -1.85 -7.12
CA GLU A 45 3.86 -1.02 -8.02
C GLU A 45 3.07 0.10 -8.72
N PRO A 46 1.84 -0.09 -9.23
CA PRO A 46 1.07 1.01 -9.82
C PRO A 46 0.88 2.20 -8.86
N TYR A 47 0.58 1.90 -7.59
CA TYR A 47 0.43 2.92 -6.55
C TYR A 47 1.76 3.58 -6.23
N LEU A 48 2.82 2.80 -5.98
CA LEU A 48 4.14 3.34 -5.65
C LEU A 48 4.75 4.12 -6.82
N ASN A 49 4.49 3.74 -8.06
CA ASN A 49 4.98 4.46 -9.25
C ASN A 49 4.45 5.89 -9.33
N VAL A 50 3.27 6.18 -8.79
CA VAL A 50 2.78 7.56 -8.67
C VAL A 50 3.69 8.37 -7.75
N PHE A 51 4.07 7.81 -6.60
CA PHE A 51 4.94 8.49 -5.63
C PHE A 51 6.41 8.56 -6.09
N LYS A 52 6.92 7.54 -6.77
CA LYS A 52 8.28 7.51 -7.32
C LYS A 52 8.57 8.61 -8.33
N ARG A 53 7.52 9.12 -9.00
CA ARG A 53 7.65 10.29 -9.90
C ARG A 53 7.97 11.58 -9.14
N PHE A 54 7.52 11.69 -7.89
CA PHE A 54 7.74 12.88 -7.06
C PHE A 54 8.92 12.70 -6.10
N ILE A 55 9.16 11.48 -5.63
CA ILE A 55 10.23 11.12 -4.70
C ILE A 55 11.07 10.03 -5.36
N PRO A 56 12.12 10.40 -6.11
CA PRO A 56 13.03 9.41 -6.68
C PRO A 56 13.67 8.58 -5.54
N PRO A 57 13.94 7.29 -5.79
CA PRO A 57 14.59 6.44 -4.79
C PRO A 57 15.98 6.98 -4.44
N PHE A 58 16.28 7.09 -3.15
CA PHE A 58 17.61 7.49 -2.67
C PHE A 58 18.49 6.25 -2.54
N GLY A 59 19.24 5.95 -3.61
CA GLY A 59 20.11 4.77 -3.66
C GLY A 59 19.31 3.47 -3.68
N ALA A 60 19.63 2.52 -2.79
CA ALA A 60 18.91 1.24 -2.67
C ALA A 60 17.65 1.31 -1.78
N VAL A 61 17.40 2.45 -1.13
CA VAL A 61 16.33 2.61 -0.14
C VAL A 61 15.17 3.38 -0.76
N ASP A 62 14.04 2.68 -0.91
CA ASP A 62 12.81 3.28 -1.40
C ASP A 62 12.05 3.92 -0.22
N PHE A 63 12.12 5.25 -0.11
CA PHE A 63 11.36 6.03 0.88
C PHE A 63 9.95 6.38 0.39
N SER A 64 9.68 6.22 -0.91
CA SER A 64 8.35 6.49 -1.49
C SER A 64 7.21 5.79 -0.75
N PRO A 65 7.36 4.56 -0.21
CA PRO A 65 6.27 3.91 0.49
C PRO A 65 5.92 4.51 1.85
N ILE A 66 6.81 5.25 2.52
CA ILE A 66 6.50 5.90 3.79
C ILE A 66 5.48 7.01 3.55
N VAL A 67 5.71 7.83 2.53
CA VAL A 67 4.73 8.85 2.11
C VAL A 67 3.45 8.19 1.60
N ALA A 68 3.60 7.09 0.86
CA ALA A 68 2.48 6.30 0.39
C ALA A 68 1.64 5.72 1.55
N PHE A 69 2.24 5.40 2.68
CA PHE A 69 1.54 4.93 3.88
C PHE A 69 0.65 6.04 4.50
N PHE A 70 1.18 7.26 4.62
CA PHE A 70 0.39 8.41 5.10
C PHE A 70 -0.80 8.71 4.19
N VAL A 71 -0.59 8.70 2.88
CA VAL A 71 -1.67 8.92 1.90
C VAL A 71 -2.69 7.79 1.97
N TRP A 72 -2.25 6.53 2.11
CA TRP A 72 -3.13 5.39 2.26
C TRP A 72 -4.02 5.50 3.50
N HIS A 73 -3.45 5.91 4.63
CA HIS A 73 -4.19 6.10 5.87
C HIS A 73 -5.24 7.21 5.75
N LEU A 74 -4.90 8.32 5.06
CA LEU A 74 -5.86 9.39 4.78
C LEU A 74 -7.01 8.89 3.90
N LEU A 75 -6.70 8.16 2.83
CA LEU A 75 -7.71 7.57 1.94
C LEU A 75 -8.65 6.63 2.70
N TRP A 76 -8.10 5.76 3.55
CA TRP A 76 -8.89 4.84 4.36
C TRP A 76 -9.87 5.59 5.27
N ASN A 77 -9.39 6.62 5.97
CA ASN A 77 -10.22 7.44 6.86
C ASN A 77 -11.33 8.19 6.09
N LEU A 78 -11.03 8.73 4.90
CA LEU A 78 -12.01 9.42 4.06
C LEU A 78 -13.09 8.47 3.56
N VAL A 79 -12.69 7.30 3.04
CA VAL A 79 -13.63 6.29 2.56
C VAL A 79 -14.55 5.83 3.68
N ASN A 80 -14.02 5.55 4.87
CA ASN A 80 -14.84 5.15 6.01
C ASN A 80 -15.84 6.22 6.44
N LYS A 81 -15.42 7.49 6.49
CA LYS A 81 -16.33 8.60 6.82
C LYS A 81 -17.46 8.72 5.81
N ILE A 82 -17.15 8.61 4.52
CA ILE A 82 -18.15 8.67 3.45
C ILE A 82 -19.11 7.48 3.52
N LEU A 83 -18.57 6.27 3.72
CA LEU A 83 -19.40 5.06 3.83
C LEU A 83 -20.36 5.12 5.02
N ILE A 84 -19.90 5.60 6.18
CA ILE A 84 -20.75 5.78 7.37
C ILE A 84 -21.78 6.90 7.16
N ALA A 85 -21.45 7.94 6.40
CA ALA A 85 -22.39 9.04 6.14
C ALA A 85 -23.48 8.66 5.14
N LEU A 86 -23.20 7.73 4.22
CA LEU A 86 -24.12 7.31 3.15
C LEU A 86 -24.97 6.09 3.51
N LEU A 87 -24.48 5.25 4.42
CA LEU A 87 -25.14 4.03 4.90
C LEU A 87 -25.64 4.26 6.33
#